data_AF-A0A258IEW0-F1
#
_entry.id   AF-A0A258IEW0-F1
#
_cell.length_a   1.000
_cell.length_b   1.000
_cell.length_c   1.000
_cell.angle_alpha   90.00
_cell.angle_beta   90.00
_cell.angle_gamma   90.00
#
_symmetry.space_group_name_H-M   'P 1'
#
loop_
_entity.id
_entity.type
_entity.pdbx_description
1 polymer ?
#
loop_
_entity_poly.entity_id
_entity_poly.type
_entity_poly.pdbx_seq_one_letter_code
_entity_poly.pdbx_strand_id
1 'polypeptide(L)'
;MVLIGDYLTLRELHTLVHKVNEDSPMIHDKEGPFLGLAYDIRKAYEQQRRVIDPPEHIPEIGPRFGVEILWPVLLFQTRLLRRALAWVPHGPGDQALVYALEHTVQTAIEAAFKDLAPTVVSAWQNLDPVQPEADDQLDARGALFCSWPKARRRRDFANLLESFSPLYAFAYEV
;
A
#
# COMPACT_ATOMS: atom_id res chain seq x y z
N MET A 1 1.52 0.42 -10.51
CA MET A 1 2.34 1.63 -10.23
C MET A 1 3.69 1.16 -9.73
N VAL A 2 4.65 2.03 -9.47
CA VAL A 2 5.95 1.62 -8.89
C VAL A 2 6.13 2.28 -7.54
N LEU A 3 6.33 1.48 -6.48
CA LEU A 3 6.82 1.98 -5.19
C LEU A 3 8.33 2.11 -5.30
N ILE A 4 8.87 3.30 -5.01
CA ILE A 4 10.30 3.61 -5.21
C ILE A 4 10.90 4.16 -3.91
N GLY A 5 12.12 3.76 -3.58
CA GLY A 5 12.90 4.31 -2.47
C GLY A 5 14.40 4.08 -2.66
N ASP A 6 15.23 4.70 -1.82
CA ASP A 6 16.64 4.26 -1.71
C ASP A 6 16.76 2.99 -0.85
N TYR A 7 17.97 2.44 -0.83
CA TYR A 7 18.29 1.21 -0.13
C TYR A 7 17.94 1.28 1.36
N LEU A 8 18.29 2.36 2.06
CA LEU A 8 18.11 2.45 3.51
C LEU A 8 16.64 2.54 3.87
N THR A 9 15.90 3.43 3.20
CA THR A 9 14.46 3.57 3.43
C THR A 9 13.69 2.28 3.15
N LEU A 10 13.98 1.59 2.04
CA LEU A 10 13.30 0.33 1.72
C LEU A 10 13.69 -0.79 2.70
N ARG A 11 14.94 -0.85 3.13
CA ARG A 11 15.38 -1.84 4.13
C ARG A 11 14.71 -1.61 5.48
N GLU A 12 14.61 -0.36 5.92
CA GLU A 12 13.91 0.02 7.15
C GLU A 12 12.43 -0.32 7.05
N LEU A 13 11.79 0.01 5.92
CA LEU A 13 10.38 -0.31 5.71
C LEU A 13 10.14 -1.82 5.69
N HIS A 14 10.99 -2.60 5.02
CA HIS A 14 10.94 -4.06 5.06
C HIS A 14 11.04 -4.59 6.49
N THR A 15 12.00 -4.09 7.27
CA THR A 15 12.22 -4.52 8.65
C THR A 15 10.99 -4.23 9.51
N LEU A 16 10.41 -3.05 9.37
CA LEU A 16 9.21 -2.66 10.09
C LEU A 16 7.99 -3.50 9.69
N VAL A 17 7.75 -3.69 8.38
CA VAL A 17 6.64 -4.51 7.89
C VAL A 17 6.78 -5.94 8.39
N HIS A 18 7.97 -6.52 8.34
CA HIS A 18 8.22 -7.88 8.81
C HIS A 18 7.98 -8.02 10.32
N LYS A 19 8.52 -7.09 11.13
CA LYS A 19 8.26 -7.03 12.57
C LYS A 19 6.77 -6.91 12.88
N VAL A 20 6.07 -6.00 12.20
CA VAL A 20 4.63 -5.82 12.41
C VAL A 20 3.86 -7.06 12.00
N ASN A 21 4.26 -7.72 10.90
CA ASN A 21 3.66 -8.98 10.45
C ASN A 21 3.76 -10.03 11.55
N GLU A 22 4.96 -10.25 12.11
CA GLU A 22 5.19 -11.26 13.14
C GLU A 22 4.48 -10.93 14.46
N ASP A 23 4.67 -9.71 14.96
CA ASP A 23 4.31 -9.33 16.34
C ASP A 23 2.84 -8.90 16.49
N SER A 24 2.20 -8.40 15.43
CA SER A 24 0.87 -7.81 15.58
C SER A 24 -0.21 -8.89 15.70
N PRO A 25 -1.04 -8.87 16.76
CA PRO A 25 -2.19 -9.77 16.89
C PRO A 25 -3.32 -9.45 15.90
N MET A 26 -3.29 -8.28 15.25
CA MET A 26 -4.26 -7.92 14.21
C MET A 26 -4.08 -8.70 12.91
N ILE A 27 -2.86 -9.21 12.68
CA ILE A 27 -2.53 -9.93 11.45
C ILE A 27 -2.68 -11.40 11.78
N HIS A 28 -3.79 -11.99 11.33
CA HIS A 28 -4.10 -13.39 11.59
C HIS A 28 -3.34 -14.32 10.64
N ASP A 29 -3.33 -14.00 9.34
CA ASP A 29 -2.56 -14.74 8.34
C ASP A 29 -1.17 -14.10 8.17
N LYS A 30 -0.14 -14.80 8.65
CA LYS A 30 1.25 -14.36 8.55
C LYS A 30 1.86 -14.58 7.17
N GLU A 31 1.22 -15.42 6.35
CA GLU A 31 1.60 -15.70 4.97
C GLU A 31 0.73 -14.94 3.96
N GLY A 32 -0.20 -14.12 4.46
CA GLY A 32 -1.18 -13.39 3.68
C GLY A 32 -0.61 -12.18 2.93
N PRO A 33 -1.49 -11.31 2.40
CA PRO A 33 -1.12 -10.17 1.56
C PRO A 33 -0.11 -9.22 2.22
N PHE A 34 -0.06 -9.13 3.54
CA PHE A 34 0.87 -8.27 4.25
C PHE A 34 2.34 -8.74 4.13
N LEU A 35 2.58 -10.04 4.15
CA LEU A 35 3.91 -10.61 3.88
C LEU A 35 4.36 -10.32 2.44
N GLY A 36 3.42 -10.29 1.49
CA GLY A 36 3.66 -9.88 0.11
C GLY A 36 4.33 -8.50 0.01
N LEU A 37 3.92 -7.53 0.84
CA LEU A 37 4.55 -6.21 0.88
C LEU A 37 6.02 -6.28 1.31
N ALA A 38 6.31 -7.02 2.38
CA ALA A 38 7.69 -7.23 2.83
C ALA A 38 8.54 -7.88 1.74
N TYR A 39 8.01 -8.92 1.10
CA TYR A 39 8.70 -9.60 0.00
C TYR A 39 9.01 -8.67 -1.16
N ASP A 40 8.03 -7.88 -1.62
CA ASP A 40 8.20 -6.97 -2.75
C ASP A 40 9.20 -5.84 -2.47
N ILE A 41 9.16 -5.26 -1.26
CA ILE A 41 10.15 -4.26 -0.82
C ILE A 41 11.55 -4.86 -0.77
N ARG A 42 11.68 -6.08 -0.22
CA ARG A 42 12.94 -6.80 -0.16
C ARG A 42 13.53 -7.02 -1.54
N LYS A 43 12.73 -7.55 -2.47
CA LYS A 43 13.16 -7.77 -3.84
C LYS A 43 13.52 -6.47 -4.57
N ALA A 44 12.92 -5.34 -4.20
CA ALA A 44 13.31 -4.04 -4.72
C ALA A 44 14.74 -3.67 -4.29
N TYR A 45 15.02 -3.56 -2.98
CA TYR A 45 16.35 -3.12 -2.53
C TYR A 45 17.46 -4.16 -2.74
N GLU A 46 17.11 -5.45 -2.91
CA GLU A 46 18.03 -6.50 -3.36
C GLU A 46 18.31 -6.45 -4.88
N GLN A 47 17.81 -5.43 -5.58
CA GLN A 47 18.04 -5.20 -7.02
C GLN A 47 17.48 -6.30 -7.92
N GLN A 48 16.52 -7.08 -7.41
CA GLN A 48 15.84 -8.16 -8.16
C GLN A 48 14.54 -7.68 -8.84
N ARG A 49 14.25 -6.37 -8.75
CA ARG A 49 13.13 -5.71 -9.43
C ARG A 49 13.67 -4.56 -10.29
N ARG A 50 13.12 -3.36 -10.16
CA ARG A 50 13.51 -2.20 -10.95
C ARG A 50 14.65 -1.45 -10.26
N VAL A 51 15.75 -1.26 -10.97
CA VAL A 51 16.80 -0.29 -10.63
C VAL A 51 16.58 0.95 -11.48
N ILE A 52 16.68 2.12 -10.86
CA ILE A 52 16.46 3.42 -11.48
C ILE A 52 17.74 4.21 -11.27
N ASP A 53 18.46 4.44 -12.35
CA ASP A 53 19.70 5.20 -12.31
C ASP A 53 19.43 6.67 -11.96
N PRO A 54 20.35 7.33 -11.24
CA PRO A 54 20.24 8.75 -10.98
C PRO A 54 20.29 9.55 -12.30
N PRO A 55 19.64 10.72 -12.37
CA PRO A 55 19.81 11.62 -13.50
C PRO A 55 21.28 12.00 -13.69
N GLU A 56 21.76 12.07 -14.93
CA GLU A 56 23.18 12.35 -15.24
C GLU A 56 23.71 13.64 -14.61
N HIS A 57 22.84 14.62 -14.41
CA HIS A 57 23.19 15.93 -13.87
C HIS A 57 23.19 15.99 -12.32
N ILE A 58 22.76 14.93 -11.62
CA ILE A 58 22.74 14.86 -10.14
C ILE A 58 23.06 13.43 -9.66
N PRO A 59 24.30 12.94 -9.84
CA PRO A 59 24.69 11.59 -9.44
C PRO A 59 24.64 11.37 -7.92
N GLU A 60 24.69 12.42 -7.11
CA GLU A 60 24.73 12.36 -5.64
C GLU A 60 23.46 11.76 -5.01
N ILE A 61 22.33 11.79 -5.75
CA ILE A 61 21.06 11.18 -5.31
C ILE A 61 21.17 9.65 -5.19
N GLY A 62 22.14 9.05 -5.88
CA GLY A 62 22.33 7.60 -5.96
C GLY A 62 21.20 6.88 -6.70
N PRO A 63 21.36 5.56 -6.95
CA PRO A 63 20.33 4.75 -7.58
C PRO A 63 19.10 4.62 -6.66
N ARG A 64 17.93 4.50 -7.27
CA ARG A 64 16.67 4.17 -6.59
C ARG A 64 16.21 2.78 -7.00
N PHE A 65 15.48 2.15 -6.10
CA PHE A 65 14.96 0.81 -6.31
C PHE A 65 13.45 0.84 -6.25
N GLY A 66 12.80 0.01 -7.07
CA GLY A 66 11.35 -0.02 -7.07
C GLY A 66 10.74 -1.35 -7.44
N VAL A 67 9.47 -1.49 -7.07
CA VAL A 67 8.65 -2.67 -7.29
C VAL A 67 7.27 -2.29 -7.80
N GLU A 68 6.77 -3.08 -8.73
CA GLU A 68 5.43 -2.87 -9.29
C GLU A 68 4.37 -3.44 -8.36
N ILE A 69 3.45 -2.58 -7.91
CA ILE A 69 2.35 -2.97 -7.03
C ILE A 69 1.03 -2.42 -7.62
N LEU A 70 -0.05 -3.19 -7.46
CA LEU A 70 -1.40 -2.77 -7.84
C LEU A 70 -1.95 -1.74 -6.85
N TRP A 71 -2.77 -0.81 -7.35
CA TRP A 71 -3.40 0.22 -6.52
C TRP A 71 -4.21 -0.32 -5.33
N PRO A 72 -5.15 -1.27 -5.53
CA PRO A 72 -5.88 -1.85 -4.40
C PRO A 72 -4.96 -2.47 -3.35
N VAL A 73 -3.93 -3.21 -3.80
CA VAL A 73 -2.99 -3.93 -2.94
C VAL A 73 -2.15 -2.97 -2.10
N LEU A 74 -1.53 -1.96 -2.72
CA LEU A 74 -0.71 -0.98 -1.99
C LEU A 74 -1.55 -0.23 -0.93
N LEU A 75 -2.74 0.24 -1.30
CA LEU A 75 -3.60 1.01 -0.38
C LEU A 75 -4.13 0.16 0.77
N PHE A 76 -4.45 -1.10 0.50
CA PHE A 76 -4.83 -2.06 1.53
C PHE A 76 -3.67 -2.30 2.50
N GLN A 77 -2.49 -2.66 1.99
CA GLN A 77 -1.34 -3.02 2.81
C GLN A 77 -0.82 -1.82 3.63
N THR A 78 -0.83 -0.60 3.09
CA THR A 78 -0.43 0.62 3.83
C THR A 78 -1.42 0.92 4.94
N ARG A 79 -2.73 0.73 4.70
CA ARG A 79 -3.75 0.88 5.73
C ARG A 79 -3.60 -0.18 6.82
N LEU A 80 -3.31 -1.42 6.45
CA LEU A 80 -3.07 -2.51 7.38
C LEU A 80 -1.83 -2.22 8.25
N LEU A 81 -0.72 -1.79 7.65
CA LEU A 81 0.49 -1.38 8.37
C LEU A 81 0.18 -0.31 9.41
N ARG A 82 -0.56 0.75 9.04
CA ARG A 82 -0.88 1.85 9.95
C ARG A 82 -1.68 1.39 11.16
N ARG A 83 -2.65 0.49 10.97
CA ARG A 83 -3.49 -0.06 12.04
C ARG A 83 -2.73 -1.07 12.89
N ALA A 84 -2.04 -2.01 12.27
CA ALA A 84 -1.29 -3.06 12.94
C ALA A 84 -0.12 -2.52 13.78
N LEU A 85 0.51 -1.41 13.35
CA LEU A 85 1.57 -0.74 14.11
C LEU A 85 1.12 -0.36 15.53
N ALA A 86 -0.15 0.00 15.73
CA ALA A 86 -0.67 0.40 17.04
C ALA A 86 -0.64 -0.72 18.08
N TRP A 87 -0.49 -1.97 17.65
CA TRP A 87 -0.50 -3.16 18.52
C TRP A 87 0.89 -3.75 18.78
N VAL A 88 1.93 -3.13 18.23
CA VAL A 88 3.32 -3.58 18.36
C VAL A 88 4.13 -2.49 19.05
N PRO A 89 5.07 -2.80 19.95
CA PRO A 89 5.98 -1.80 20.49
C PRO A 89 6.75 -1.10 19.37
N HIS A 90 6.61 0.21 19.25
CA HIS A 90 7.22 1.01 18.19
C HIS A 90 7.71 2.36 18.71
N GLY A 91 8.70 2.92 18.01
CA GLY A 91 9.30 4.21 18.35
C GLY A 91 8.86 5.35 17.43
N PRO A 92 9.28 6.59 17.71
CA PRO A 92 9.02 7.74 16.84
C PRO A 92 9.57 7.56 15.41
N GLY A 93 10.68 6.84 15.25
CA GLY A 93 11.25 6.53 13.93
C GLY A 93 10.32 5.65 13.08
N ASP A 94 9.72 4.62 13.68
CA ASP A 94 8.75 3.75 12.99
C ASP A 94 7.51 4.55 12.57
N GLN A 95 7.01 5.44 13.44
CA GLN A 95 5.88 6.32 13.11
C GLN A 95 6.23 7.28 11.98
N ALA A 96 7.41 7.89 12.02
CA ALA A 96 7.87 8.80 10.97
C ALA A 96 7.96 8.09 9.61
N LEU A 97 8.48 6.86 9.59
CA LEU A 97 8.56 6.05 8.38
C LEU A 97 7.18 5.72 7.80
N VAL A 98 6.22 5.32 8.65
CA VAL A 98 4.84 5.03 8.21
C VAL A 98 4.15 6.30 7.72
N TYR A 99 4.29 7.43 8.40
CA TYR A 99 3.74 8.70 7.91
C TYR A 99 4.37 9.15 6.60
N ALA A 100 5.68 8.93 6.41
CA ALA A 100 6.34 9.23 5.13
C ALA A 100 5.78 8.36 3.99
N LEU A 101 5.52 7.08 4.26
CA LEU A 101 4.85 6.19 3.29
C LEU A 101 3.42 6.65 3.00
N GLU A 102 2.62 6.97 4.02
CA GLU A 102 1.25 7.46 3.86
C GLU A 102 1.21 8.77 3.05
N HIS A 103 2.12 9.70 3.35
CA HIS A 103 2.27 10.94 2.60
C HIS A 103 2.60 10.66 1.13
N THR A 104 3.57 9.76 0.86
CA THR A 104 3.96 9.38 -0.50
C THR A 104 2.78 8.78 -1.27
N VAL A 105 2.00 7.91 -0.62
CA VAL A 105 0.79 7.31 -1.19
C VAL A 105 -0.26 8.38 -1.49
N GLN A 106 -0.51 9.30 -0.56
CA GLN A 106 -1.45 10.39 -0.75
C GLN A 106 -1.05 11.28 -1.93
N THR A 107 0.22 11.70 -2.01
CA THR A 107 0.73 12.50 -3.14
C THR A 107 0.60 11.74 -4.47
N ALA A 108 0.82 10.42 -4.47
CA ALA A 108 0.61 9.59 -5.66
C ALA A 108 -0.86 9.52 -6.07
N ILE A 109 -1.80 9.45 -5.11
CA ILE A 109 -3.24 9.52 -5.38
C ILE A 109 -3.61 10.87 -5.99
N GLU A 110 -3.15 11.97 -5.40
CA GLU A 110 -3.38 13.34 -5.88
C GLU A 110 -2.91 13.52 -7.33
N ALA A 111 -1.71 13.03 -7.65
CA ALA A 111 -1.18 13.06 -9.01
C ALA A 111 -1.97 12.19 -10.01
N ALA A 112 -2.40 10.99 -9.59
CA ALA A 112 -3.04 10.02 -10.47
C ALA A 112 -4.53 10.30 -10.73
N PHE A 113 -5.26 10.75 -9.70
CA PHE A 113 -6.72 10.88 -9.74
C PHE A 113 -7.19 12.33 -9.86
N LYS A 114 -6.32 13.31 -9.57
CA LYS A 114 -6.56 14.76 -9.74
C LYS A 114 -7.84 15.20 -9.01
N ASP A 115 -8.86 15.59 -9.75
CA ASP A 115 -10.18 16.02 -9.27
C ASP A 115 -10.89 14.95 -8.43
N LEU A 116 -10.62 13.67 -8.68
CA LEU A 116 -11.18 12.55 -7.91
C LEU A 116 -10.33 12.18 -6.68
N ALA A 117 -9.17 12.81 -6.48
CA ALA A 117 -8.25 12.46 -5.41
C ALA A 117 -8.87 12.56 -4.01
N PRO A 118 -9.65 13.62 -3.65
CA PRO A 118 -10.27 13.70 -2.32
C PRO A 118 -11.16 12.50 -2.02
N THR A 119 -11.95 12.04 -3.00
CA THR A 119 -12.82 10.88 -2.87
C THR A 119 -12.03 9.59 -2.68
N VAL A 120 -10.94 9.41 -3.44
CA VAL A 120 -10.07 8.22 -3.33
C VAL A 120 -9.32 8.21 -1.98
N VAL A 121 -8.82 9.35 -1.53
CA VAL A 121 -8.16 9.49 -0.22
C VAL A 121 -9.13 9.15 0.90
N SER A 122 -10.36 9.69 0.85
CA SER A 122 -11.39 9.36 1.86
C SER A 122 -11.70 7.87 1.88
N ALA A 123 -11.89 7.23 0.71
CA ALA A 123 -12.16 5.81 0.62
C ALA A 123 -11.00 4.95 1.16
N TRP A 124 -9.76 5.34 0.86
CA TRP A 124 -8.57 4.68 1.40
C TRP A 124 -8.46 4.80 2.93
N GLN A 125 -8.75 5.98 3.49
CA GLN A 125 -8.71 6.20 4.95
C GLN A 125 -9.82 5.42 5.68
N ASN A 126 -10.96 5.20 5.03
CA ASN A 126 -12.08 4.44 5.59
C ASN A 126 -11.96 2.92 5.39
N LEU A 127 -10.96 2.46 4.64
CA LEU A 127 -10.73 1.03 4.40
C LEU A 127 -10.50 0.28 5.72
N ASP A 128 -11.19 -0.85 5.89
CA ASP A 128 -10.99 -1.79 7.00
C ASP A 128 -10.28 -3.07 6.51
N PRO A 129 -8.95 -3.19 6.70
CA PRO A 129 -8.20 -4.36 6.23
C PRO A 129 -8.18 -5.51 7.25
N VAL A 130 -8.94 -5.42 8.35
CA VAL A 130 -8.85 -6.34 9.51
C VAL A 130 -10.11 -7.21 9.62
N GLN A 131 -11.08 -6.99 8.74
CA GLN A 131 -12.26 -7.85 8.64
C GLN A 131 -11.87 -9.27 8.21
N PRO A 132 -12.58 -10.32 8.65
CA PRO A 132 -12.20 -11.70 8.38
C PRO A 132 -12.04 -12.03 6.89
N GLU A 133 -12.85 -11.42 6.03
CA GLU A 133 -12.86 -11.68 4.58
C GLU A 133 -11.95 -10.70 3.79
N ALA A 134 -11.18 -9.85 4.46
CA ALA A 134 -10.45 -8.75 3.82
C ALA A 134 -9.48 -9.23 2.73
N ASP A 135 -8.77 -10.33 3.01
CA ASP A 135 -7.74 -10.89 2.14
C ASP A 135 -8.33 -11.55 0.90
N ASP A 136 -9.35 -12.40 1.05
CA ASP A 136 -10.09 -13.00 -0.07
C ASP A 136 -10.69 -11.93 -0.98
N GLN A 137 -11.24 -10.89 -0.36
CA GLN A 137 -11.80 -9.80 -1.11
C GLN A 137 -10.73 -8.94 -1.81
N LEU A 138 -9.51 -8.85 -1.27
CA LEU A 138 -8.40 -8.15 -1.91
C LEU A 138 -8.03 -8.79 -3.24
N ASP A 139 -7.99 -10.12 -3.30
CA ASP A 139 -7.72 -10.86 -4.54
C ASP A 139 -8.81 -10.62 -5.58
N ALA A 140 -10.09 -10.76 -5.19
CA ALA A 140 -11.21 -10.51 -6.08
C ALA A 140 -11.23 -9.08 -6.62
N ARG A 141 -10.97 -8.08 -5.77
CA ARG A 141 -10.95 -6.66 -6.14
C ARG A 141 -9.71 -6.30 -6.94
N GLY A 142 -8.56 -6.93 -6.67
CA GLY A 142 -7.35 -6.86 -7.49
C GLY A 142 -7.61 -7.34 -8.91
N ALA A 143 -8.23 -8.52 -9.06
CA ALA A 143 -8.62 -9.08 -10.35
C ALA A 143 -9.62 -8.16 -11.09
N LEU A 144 -10.63 -7.65 -10.38
CA LEU A 144 -11.61 -6.72 -10.94
C LEU A 144 -10.95 -5.43 -11.44
N PHE A 145 -10.07 -4.83 -10.65
CA PHE A 145 -9.29 -3.65 -11.05
C PHE A 145 -8.46 -3.91 -12.31
N CYS A 146 -7.82 -5.07 -12.39
CA CYS A 146 -7.04 -5.49 -13.56
C CYS A 146 -7.91 -5.68 -14.81
N SER A 147 -9.14 -6.18 -14.67
CA SER A 147 -10.08 -6.36 -15.78
C SER A 147 -10.57 -5.04 -16.40
N TRP A 148 -10.50 -3.94 -15.65
CA TRP A 148 -11.03 -2.64 -16.09
C TRP A 148 -10.09 -1.91 -17.05
N PRO A 149 -10.63 -1.24 -18.09
CA PRO A 149 -9.88 -0.25 -18.86
C PRO A 149 -9.40 0.92 -18.01
N LYS A 150 -8.32 1.60 -18.42
CA LYS A 150 -7.71 2.73 -17.68
C LYS A 150 -8.71 3.82 -17.28
N ALA A 151 -9.64 4.18 -18.18
CA ALA A 151 -10.66 5.19 -17.90
C ALA A 151 -11.60 4.75 -16.78
N ARG A 152 -12.00 3.46 -16.79
CA ARG A 152 -12.85 2.88 -15.75
C ARG A 152 -12.12 2.78 -14.42
N ARG A 153 -10.85 2.36 -14.42
CA ARG A 153 -10.01 2.37 -13.21
C ARG A 153 -10.01 3.75 -12.57
N ARG A 154 -9.76 4.82 -13.33
CA ARG A 154 -9.75 6.17 -12.74
C ARG A 154 -11.08 6.58 -12.10
N ARG A 155 -12.20 6.27 -12.77
CA ARG A 155 -13.55 6.68 -12.34
C ARG A 155 -14.09 5.84 -11.18
N ASP A 156 -13.94 4.52 -11.25
CA ASP A 156 -14.63 3.57 -10.36
C ASP A 156 -13.73 3.10 -9.19
N PHE A 157 -12.47 3.55 -9.11
CA PHE A 157 -11.53 3.07 -8.09
C PHE A 157 -11.94 3.43 -6.66
N ALA A 158 -12.50 4.62 -6.42
CA ALA A 158 -13.01 4.97 -5.09
C ALA A 158 -14.10 3.98 -4.63
N ASN A 159 -15.04 3.64 -5.51
CA ASN A 159 -16.09 2.65 -5.22
C ASN A 159 -15.50 1.25 -4.98
N LEU A 160 -14.42 0.89 -5.68
CA LEU A 160 -13.71 -0.36 -5.41
C LEU A 160 -13.08 -0.37 -4.02
N LEU A 161 -12.49 0.75 -3.57
CA LEU A 161 -11.95 0.88 -2.21
C LEU A 161 -13.05 0.86 -1.14
N GLU A 162 -14.15 1.57 -1.38
CA GLU A 162 -15.32 1.56 -0.49
C GLU A 162 -15.91 0.16 -0.33
N SER A 163 -15.75 -0.73 -1.31
CA SER A 163 -16.22 -2.11 -1.17
C SER A 163 -15.51 -2.89 -0.07
N PHE A 164 -14.33 -2.45 0.41
CA PHE A 164 -13.66 -2.98 1.60
C PHE A 164 -14.27 -2.45 2.91
N SER A 165 -15.19 -1.49 2.88
CA SER A 165 -15.83 -0.96 4.08
C SER A 165 -16.91 -1.92 4.56
N PRO A 166 -16.99 -2.23 5.88
CA PRO A 166 -18.12 -2.97 6.45
C PRO A 166 -19.47 -2.27 6.20
N LEU A 167 -19.45 -0.94 6.04
CA LEU A 167 -20.64 -0.14 5.73
C LEU A 167 -21.13 -0.30 4.28
N TYR A 168 -20.32 -0.89 3.40
CA TYR A 168 -20.69 -1.09 2.01
C TYR A 168 -21.90 -2.02 1.87
N ALA A 169 -21.97 -3.09 2.65
CA ALA A 169 -23.12 -4.00 2.67
C ALA A 169 -24.40 -3.25 3.04
N PHE A 170 -24.37 -2.42 4.08
CA PHE A 170 -25.52 -1.63 4.52
C PHE A 170 -25.96 -0.55 3.52
N ALA A 171 -25.05 -0.03 2.70
CA ALA A 171 -25.33 1.02 1.72
C ALA A 171 -25.89 0.49 0.39
N TYR A 172 -25.69 -0.80 0.08
CA TYR A 172 -26.05 -1.40 -1.21
C TYR A 172 -26.93 -2.67 -1.10
N GLU A 173 -27.40 -3.02 0.10
CA GLU A 173 -28.56 -3.92 0.25
C GLU A 173 -29.84 -3.19 -0.19
N VAL A 174 -30.33 -3.55 -1.39
CA VAL A 174 -31.67 -3.27 -1.92
C VAL A 174 -32.31 -4.60 -2.31
#